data_AF-A0AA88MBT8-F1
#
_entry.id   AF-A0AA88MBT8-F1
#
_cell.length_a   1.000
_cell.length_b   1.000
_cell.length_c   1.000
_cell.angle_alpha   90.00
_cell.angle_beta   90.00
_cell.angle_gamma   90.00
#
_symmetry.space_group_name_H-M   'P 1'
#
loop_
_entity.id
_entity.type
_entity.pdbx_description
1 polymer ?
#
loop_
_entity_poly.entity_id
_entity_poly.type
_entity_poly.pdbx_seq_one_letter_code
_entity_poly.pdbx_strand_id
1 'polypeptide(L)'
;MTKMKLRKPSPKMDAAYFTAADKDNNGFDVKYINSDKGRGVFSCVHFDKGEFLLEYRGQLINNRECDQGQKLYHDSLKVFMFEFPFNGKLLWNKMVPLGDVNDGHITPNSKIKIISLEGKPHLCLFASRGIRPGEELTYNYGDSEFPWRSKLQVEQEEKEKVVYSKITKLKPEGTIKGKVWQACDPLPH
;
A
#
# COMPACT_ATOMS: atom_id res chain seq x y z
N MET A 1 34.65 2.38 -28.43
CA MET A 1 33.90 1.20 -27.94
C MET A 1 32.85 1.67 -26.95
N THR A 2 31.59 1.69 -27.35
CA THR A 2 30.47 2.13 -26.49
C THR A 2 30.23 1.05 -25.44
N LYS A 3 30.42 1.36 -24.15
CA LYS A 3 30.03 0.45 -23.06
C LYS A 3 28.53 0.18 -23.21
N MET A 4 28.17 -1.04 -23.60
CA MET A 4 26.77 -1.48 -23.57
C MET A 4 26.32 -1.38 -22.12
N LYS A 5 25.48 -0.39 -21.80
CA LYS A 5 24.74 -0.39 -20.54
C LYS A 5 23.88 -1.64 -20.54
N LEU A 6 24.17 -2.60 -19.68
CA LEU A 6 23.29 -3.74 -19.41
C LEU A 6 21.89 -3.17 -19.18
N ARG A 7 20.93 -3.55 -20.03
CA ARG A 7 19.53 -3.16 -19.83
C ARG A 7 19.10 -3.79 -18.51
N LYS A 8 18.63 -2.96 -17.58
CA LYS A 8 17.92 -3.47 -16.39
C LYS A 8 16.82 -4.42 -16.86
N PRO A 9 16.61 -5.57 -16.21
CA PRO A 9 15.47 -6.43 -16.49
C PRO A 9 14.16 -5.63 -16.41
N SER A 10 13.13 -6.08 -17.12
CA SER A 10 11.82 -5.43 -16.97
C SER A 10 11.26 -5.76 -15.58
N PRO A 11 10.40 -4.91 -15.00
CA PRO A 11 9.79 -5.21 -13.71
C PRO A 11 9.03 -6.55 -13.68
N LYS A 12 8.49 -7.00 -14.82
CA LYS A 12 7.84 -8.31 -14.92
C LYS A 12 8.86 -9.46 -14.87
N MET A 13 10.04 -9.29 -15.46
CA MET A 13 11.12 -10.27 -15.36
C MET A 13 11.70 -10.33 -13.95
N ASP A 14 11.86 -9.19 -13.28
CA ASP A 14 12.27 -9.17 -11.86
C ASP A 14 11.26 -9.92 -11.00
N ALA A 15 9.97 -9.62 -11.15
CA ALA A 15 8.92 -10.32 -10.42
C ALA A 15 8.98 -11.84 -10.66
N ALA A 16 9.11 -12.27 -11.92
CA ALA A 16 9.24 -13.68 -12.27
C ALA A 16 10.48 -14.34 -11.63
N TYR A 17 11.62 -13.65 -11.66
CA TYR A 17 12.88 -14.14 -11.10
C TYR A 17 12.79 -14.30 -9.57
N PHE A 18 12.34 -13.27 -8.85
CA PHE A 18 12.28 -13.28 -7.40
C PHE A 18 11.23 -14.26 -6.88
N THR A 19 10.06 -14.32 -7.50
CA THR A 19 9.03 -15.31 -7.15
C THR A 19 9.50 -16.74 -7.42
N ALA A 20 10.14 -17.02 -8.58
CA ALA A 20 10.68 -18.35 -8.85
C ALA A 20 11.78 -18.77 -7.85
N ALA A 21 12.50 -17.79 -7.30
CA ALA A 21 13.52 -18.01 -6.29
C ALA A 21 12.98 -18.06 -4.85
N ASP A 22 11.67 -17.88 -4.65
CA ASP A 22 11.02 -17.70 -3.35
C ASP A 22 11.73 -16.66 -2.46
N LYS A 23 12.07 -15.51 -3.06
CA LYS A 23 12.77 -14.40 -2.41
C LYS A 23 12.06 -13.08 -2.66
N ASP A 24 12.19 -12.15 -1.73
CA ASP A 24 11.81 -10.76 -1.95
C ASP A 24 12.91 -9.99 -2.64
N ASN A 25 12.55 -8.87 -3.29
CA ASN A 25 13.55 -7.92 -3.73
C ASN A 25 14.28 -7.36 -2.50
N ASN A 26 15.57 -7.10 -2.66
CA ASN A 26 16.37 -6.53 -1.58
C ASN A 26 15.90 -5.10 -1.27
N GLY A 27 16.19 -4.63 -0.06
CA GLY A 27 15.94 -3.24 0.32
C GLY A 27 14.60 -3.00 1.00
N PHE A 28 14.07 -4.01 1.68
CA PHE A 28 12.94 -3.88 2.60
C PHE A 28 13.32 -4.31 4.00
N ASP A 29 12.68 -3.70 4.98
CA ASP A 29 12.85 -4.01 6.40
C ASP A 29 11.49 -3.96 7.10
N VAL A 30 11.22 -4.95 7.96
CA VAL A 30 9.93 -5.06 8.67
C VAL A 30 10.08 -4.42 10.04
N LYS A 31 9.24 -3.43 10.34
CA LYS A 31 9.30 -2.68 11.60
C LYS A 31 7.96 -2.71 12.31
N TYR A 32 8.01 -2.84 13.64
CA TYR A 32 6.84 -2.57 14.47
C TYR A 32 6.52 -1.07 14.43
N ILE A 33 5.26 -0.72 14.18
CA ILE A 33 4.77 0.64 14.12
C ILE A 33 4.12 1.01 15.45
N ASN A 34 3.03 0.33 15.81
CA ASN A 34 2.30 0.51 17.07
C ASN A 34 1.28 -0.64 17.28
N SER A 35 0.54 -0.59 18.39
CA SER A 35 -0.44 -1.61 18.77
C SER A 35 -1.65 -1.70 17.83
N ASP A 36 -1.99 -0.61 17.14
CA ASP A 36 -3.15 -0.54 16.26
C ASP A 36 -2.83 -1.09 14.85
N LYS A 37 -1.68 -0.70 14.30
CA LYS A 37 -1.24 -1.05 12.94
C LYS A 37 -0.36 -2.31 12.91
N GLY A 38 0.24 -2.68 14.04
CA GLY A 38 1.15 -3.81 14.12
C GLY A 38 2.49 -3.51 13.46
N ARG A 39 2.86 -4.28 12.43
CA ARG A 39 4.13 -4.16 11.71
C ARG A 39 3.90 -3.61 10.30
N GLY A 40 4.94 -3.03 9.71
CA GLY A 40 4.93 -2.55 8.33
C GLY A 40 6.24 -2.88 7.61
N VAL A 41 6.17 -3.06 6.29
CA VAL A 41 7.34 -3.13 5.40
C VAL A 41 7.76 -1.71 5.06
N PHE A 42 9.03 -1.39 5.28
CA PHE A 42 9.61 -0.10 4.94
C PHE A 42 10.70 -0.28 3.88
N SER A 43 10.71 0.63 2.91
CA SER A 43 11.79 0.67 1.92
C SER A 43 13.08 1.16 2.58
N CYS A 44 14.20 0.49 2.35
CA CYS A 44 15.55 0.94 2.71
C CYS A 44 16.24 1.67 1.54
N VAL A 45 15.68 1.55 0.33
CA VAL A 45 16.23 2.11 -0.90
C VAL A 45 15.16 2.91 -1.65
N HIS A 46 15.55 3.56 -2.75
CA HIS A 46 14.59 4.23 -3.63
C HIS A 46 14.08 3.23 -4.68
N PHE A 47 12.77 3.24 -4.93
CA PHE A 47 12.13 2.53 -6.04
C PHE A 47 11.43 3.53 -6.95
N ASP A 48 11.55 3.31 -8.26
CA ASP A 48 10.82 4.07 -9.28
C ASP A 48 9.44 3.49 -9.53
N LYS A 49 8.55 4.33 -10.07
CA LYS A 49 7.19 3.91 -10.45
C LYS A 49 7.25 2.70 -11.40
N GLY A 50 6.52 1.65 -11.04
CA GLY A 50 6.37 0.45 -11.83
C GLY A 50 7.40 -0.63 -11.57
N GLU A 51 8.44 -0.39 -10.75
CA GLU A 51 9.38 -1.41 -10.32
C GLU A 51 8.69 -2.50 -9.48
N PHE A 52 9.23 -3.72 -9.55
CA PHE A 52 8.80 -4.83 -8.70
C PHE A 52 9.32 -4.64 -7.28
N LEU A 53 8.44 -4.83 -6.31
CA LEU A 53 8.76 -4.69 -4.88
C LEU A 53 8.93 -6.06 -4.27
N LEU A 54 7.85 -6.79 -4.02
CA LEU A 54 7.90 -8.08 -3.35
C LEU A 54 6.68 -8.92 -3.73
N GLU A 55 6.74 -10.21 -3.40
CA GLU A 55 5.58 -11.08 -3.56
C GLU A 55 4.70 -11.03 -2.31
N TYR A 56 3.41 -10.79 -2.52
CA TYR A 56 2.40 -10.92 -1.48
C TYR A 56 2.08 -12.41 -1.28
N ARG A 57 3.02 -13.11 -0.64
CA ARG A 57 2.96 -14.58 -0.47
C ARG A 57 1.83 -14.99 0.45
N GLY A 58 1.25 -16.14 0.15
CA GLY A 58 0.29 -16.81 1.02
C GLY A 58 -0.18 -18.13 0.44
N GLN A 59 -1.13 -18.76 1.13
CA GLN A 59 -1.70 -20.02 0.70
C GLN A 59 -2.82 -19.76 -0.30
N LEU A 60 -2.66 -20.26 -1.53
CA LEU A 60 -3.74 -20.28 -2.51
C LEU A 60 -4.78 -21.31 -2.11
N ILE A 61 -6.03 -20.88 -1.96
CA ILE A 61 -7.17 -21.72 -1.66
C ILE A 61 -8.34 -21.38 -2.60
N ASN A 62 -9.23 -22.33 -2.83
CA ASN A 62 -10.45 -22.12 -3.61
C ASN A 62 -11.65 -21.73 -2.71
N ASN A 63 -12.78 -21.38 -3.31
CA ASN A 63 -14.00 -20.99 -2.57
C ASN A 63 -14.43 -22.05 -1.54
N ARG A 64 -14.40 -23.34 -1.88
CA ARG A 64 -14.82 -24.41 -0.97
C ARG A 64 -13.91 -24.48 0.26
N GLU A 65 -12.60 -24.35 0.07
CA GLU A 65 -11.61 -24.32 1.16
C GLU A 65 -11.77 -23.06 2.02
N CYS A 66 -12.03 -21.91 1.39
CA CYS A 66 -12.35 -20.66 2.08
C CYS A 66 -13.61 -20.83 2.96
N ASP A 67 -14.71 -21.33 2.41
CA ASP A 67 -15.99 -21.53 3.13
C ASP A 67 -15.85 -22.51 4.31
N GLN A 68 -15.09 -23.59 4.11
CA GLN A 68 -14.81 -24.56 5.17
C GLN A 68 -13.98 -23.94 6.29
N GLY A 69 -12.99 -23.11 5.95
CA GLY A 69 -12.17 -22.39 6.92
C GLY A 69 -12.90 -21.25 7.61
N GLN A 70 -13.85 -20.58 6.95
CA GLN A 70 -14.59 -19.43 7.49
C GLN A 70 -15.37 -19.75 8.77
N LYS A 71 -15.79 -21.00 8.95
CA LYS A 71 -16.42 -21.49 10.20
C LYS A 71 -15.48 -21.49 11.41
N LEU A 72 -14.16 -21.42 11.16
CA LEU A 72 -13.10 -21.46 12.16
C LEU A 72 -12.37 -20.11 12.29
N TYR A 73 -12.55 -19.18 11.34
CA TYR A 73 -11.82 -17.92 11.33
C TYR A 73 -12.58 -16.83 12.10
N HIS A 74 -11.92 -16.28 13.12
CA HIS A 74 -12.33 -15.03 13.76
C HIS A 74 -12.36 -13.91 12.71
N ASP A 75 -13.27 -12.94 12.83
CA ASP A 75 -13.43 -11.87 11.80
C ASP A 75 -12.15 -11.07 11.55
N SER A 76 -11.26 -10.99 12.54
CA SER A 76 -9.93 -10.37 12.40
C SER A 76 -8.99 -11.11 11.43
N LEU A 77 -9.21 -12.40 11.16
CA LEU A 77 -8.40 -13.18 10.22
C LEU A 77 -8.87 -13.02 8.76
N LYS A 78 -10.12 -12.60 8.54
CA LYS A 78 -10.65 -12.33 7.18
C LYS A 78 -9.92 -11.18 6.48
N VAL A 79 -9.30 -10.29 7.26
CA VAL A 79 -8.52 -9.14 6.79
C VAL A 79 -7.26 -9.54 5.99
N PHE A 80 -6.82 -10.79 6.10
CA PHE A 80 -5.61 -11.31 5.44
C PHE A 80 -5.92 -12.17 4.23
N MET A 81 -7.13 -12.11 3.69
CA MET A 81 -7.55 -12.87 2.51
C MET A 81 -7.70 -11.95 1.31
N PHE A 82 -7.09 -12.32 0.19
CA PHE A 82 -7.19 -11.58 -1.07
C PHE A 82 -7.92 -12.45 -2.11
N GLU A 83 -9.13 -12.05 -2.48
CA GLU A 83 -9.90 -12.71 -3.54
C GLU A 83 -9.48 -12.20 -4.93
N PHE A 84 -9.32 -13.11 -5.89
CA PHE A 84 -9.01 -12.73 -7.26
C PHE A 84 -9.43 -13.77 -8.31
N PRO A 85 -9.82 -13.33 -9.52
CA PRO A 85 -10.06 -14.23 -10.64
C PRO A 85 -8.73 -14.69 -11.28
N PHE A 86 -8.63 -15.97 -11.60
CA PHE A 86 -7.52 -16.54 -12.36
C PHE A 86 -7.99 -17.71 -13.22
N ASN A 87 -7.70 -17.68 -14.53
CA ASN A 87 -8.05 -18.73 -15.49
C ASN A 87 -9.52 -19.20 -15.40
N GLY A 88 -10.46 -18.24 -15.29
CA GLY A 88 -11.90 -18.53 -15.23
C GLY A 88 -12.39 -19.09 -13.88
N LYS A 89 -11.54 -19.11 -12.85
CA LYS A 89 -11.88 -19.52 -11.49
C LYS A 89 -11.66 -18.37 -10.51
N LEU A 90 -12.41 -18.38 -9.41
CA LEU A 90 -12.19 -17.48 -8.28
C LEU A 90 -11.26 -18.18 -7.28
N LEU A 91 -10.18 -17.51 -6.91
CA LEU A 91 -9.19 -18.00 -5.95
C LEU A 91 -9.03 -16.99 -4.83
N TRP A 92 -8.53 -17.48 -3.70
CA TRP A 92 -8.20 -16.69 -2.53
C TRP A 92 -6.74 -16.91 -2.20
N ASN A 93 -6.02 -15.82 -1.95
CA ASN A 93 -4.72 -15.88 -1.30
C ASN A 93 -4.93 -15.63 0.19
N LYS A 94 -4.83 -16.70 0.98
CA LYS A 94 -4.87 -16.62 2.43
C LYS A 94 -3.46 -16.34 2.94
N MET A 95 -3.21 -15.09 3.29
CA MET A 95 -1.91 -14.70 3.81
C MET A 95 -1.72 -15.26 5.24
N VAL A 96 -0.48 -15.65 5.54
CA VAL A 96 -0.06 -15.97 6.90
C VAL A 96 -0.10 -14.67 7.74
N PRO A 97 -0.35 -14.70 9.06
CA PRO A 97 -0.66 -13.51 9.89
C PRO A 97 0.43 -12.42 9.99
N LEU A 98 1.51 -12.54 9.22
CA LEU A 98 2.63 -11.61 9.12
C LEU A 98 2.41 -10.61 7.97
N GLY A 99 1.17 -10.11 7.82
CA GLY A 99 0.81 -9.18 6.77
C GLY A 99 1.49 -7.84 6.92
N ASP A 100 2.71 -7.73 6.40
CA ASP A 100 3.57 -6.59 6.67
C ASP A 100 3.26 -5.39 5.74
N VAL A 101 2.39 -5.52 4.72
CA VAL A 101 2.04 -4.39 3.83
C VAL A 101 0.66 -3.88 4.17
N ASN A 102 0.59 -2.71 4.79
CA ASN A 102 -0.64 -2.17 5.36
C ASN A 102 -1.54 -1.43 4.35
N ASP A 103 -2.78 -1.16 4.77
CA ASP A 103 -3.75 -0.42 3.96
C ASP A 103 -3.32 1.03 3.73
N GLY A 104 -3.32 1.42 2.45
CA GLY A 104 -3.06 2.77 1.95
C GLY A 104 -4.27 3.41 1.27
N HIS A 105 -5.50 2.88 1.51
CA HIS A 105 -6.80 3.28 0.95
C HIS A 105 -6.77 4.36 -0.16
N ILE A 106 -6.60 5.64 0.19
CA ILE A 106 -6.72 6.77 -0.74
C ILE A 106 -5.47 6.98 -1.61
N THR A 107 -4.27 6.84 -1.04
CA THR A 107 -3.00 7.17 -1.72
C THR A 107 -1.92 6.10 -1.52
N PRO A 108 -2.20 4.83 -1.87
CA PRO A 108 -1.24 3.77 -1.71
C PRO A 108 -0.03 3.97 -2.62
N ASN A 109 1.16 3.60 -2.15
CA ASN A 109 2.39 3.71 -2.94
C ASN A 109 2.73 2.44 -3.72
N SER A 110 1.93 1.38 -3.56
CA SER A 110 2.06 0.13 -4.30
C SER A 110 0.70 -0.42 -4.74
N LYS A 111 0.73 -1.36 -5.70
CA LYS A 111 -0.45 -2.10 -6.16
C LYS A 111 -0.12 -3.55 -6.47
N ILE A 112 -1.07 -4.43 -6.20
CA ILE A 112 -0.96 -5.85 -6.52
C ILE A 112 -1.21 -6.06 -8.02
N LYS A 113 -0.39 -6.91 -8.65
CA LYS A 113 -0.64 -7.49 -9.96
C LYS A 113 -0.43 -9.00 -9.88
N ILE A 114 -1.26 -9.75 -10.60
CA ILE A 114 -1.10 -11.20 -10.70
C ILE A 114 -0.16 -11.52 -11.85
N ILE A 115 0.88 -12.29 -11.58
CA ILE A 115 1.71 -12.91 -12.61
C ILE A 115 1.44 -14.42 -12.63
N SER A 116 1.58 -15.04 -13.80
CA SER A 116 1.47 -16.49 -13.97
C SER A 116 2.85 -17.06 -14.18
N LEU A 117 3.28 -17.97 -13.30
CA LEU A 117 4.52 -18.73 -13.43
C LEU A 117 4.16 -20.21 -13.35
N GLU A 118 4.60 -20.99 -14.35
CA GLU A 118 4.30 -22.43 -14.43
C GLU A 118 2.80 -22.76 -14.28
N GLY A 119 1.92 -21.86 -14.76
CA GLY A 119 0.47 -22.01 -14.67
C GLY A 119 -0.13 -21.69 -13.30
N LYS A 120 0.68 -21.24 -12.33
CA LYS A 120 0.24 -20.83 -10.99
C LYS A 120 0.20 -19.30 -10.86
N PRO A 121 -0.83 -18.73 -10.21
CA PRO A 121 -0.89 -17.29 -9.96
C PRO A 121 0.01 -16.90 -8.78
N HIS A 122 0.69 -15.77 -8.92
CA HIS A 122 1.47 -15.14 -7.86
C HIS A 122 1.07 -13.67 -7.76
N LEU A 123 0.80 -13.20 -6.54
CA LEU A 123 0.40 -11.82 -6.28
C LEU A 123 1.66 -11.02 -6.00
N CYS A 124 1.97 -10.05 -6.86
CA CYS A 124 3.20 -9.27 -6.78
C CYS A 124 2.87 -7.80 -6.60
N LEU A 125 3.57 -7.15 -5.67
CA LEU A 125 3.47 -5.71 -5.44
C LEU A 125 4.40 -4.96 -6.39
N PHE A 126 3.86 -3.92 -7.02
CA PHE A 126 4.58 -3.01 -7.88
C PHE A 126 4.39 -1.58 -7.40
N ALA A 127 5.45 -0.77 -7.47
CA ALA A 127 5.39 0.65 -7.14
C ALA A 127 4.35 1.39 -8.00
N SER A 128 3.41 2.10 -7.37
CA SER A 128 2.42 2.94 -8.06
C SER A 128 2.96 4.35 -8.37
N ARG A 129 3.93 4.80 -7.57
CA ARG A 129 4.73 6.03 -7.67
C ARG A 129 6.16 5.75 -7.21
N GLY A 130 7.04 6.75 -7.27
CA GLY A 130 8.36 6.61 -6.63
C GLY A 130 8.22 6.44 -5.11
N ILE A 131 9.04 5.57 -4.51
CA ILE A 131 9.04 5.23 -3.08
C ILE A 131 10.44 5.53 -2.54
N ARG A 132 10.55 6.46 -1.59
CA ARG A 132 11.81 6.87 -1.00
C ARG A 132 12.26 5.90 0.11
N PRO A 133 13.55 5.86 0.42
CA PRO A 133 14.04 5.22 1.65
C PRO A 133 13.30 5.75 2.88
N GLY A 134 12.89 4.86 3.77
CA GLY A 134 12.14 5.14 4.98
C GLY A 134 10.62 5.21 4.79
N GLU A 135 10.09 5.16 3.56
CA GLU A 135 8.65 5.09 3.35
C GLU A 135 8.11 3.67 3.61
N GLU A 136 6.96 3.58 4.29
CA GLU A 136 6.21 2.34 4.46
C GLU A 136 5.54 1.95 3.14
N LEU A 137 5.63 0.69 2.74
CA LEU A 137 4.83 0.14 1.65
C LEU A 137 3.38 -0.01 2.07
N THR A 138 2.48 0.49 1.22
CA THR A 138 1.03 0.36 1.41
C THR A 138 0.34 0.04 0.10
N TYR A 139 -0.77 -0.70 0.17
CA TYR A 139 -1.67 -0.93 -0.96
C TYR A 139 -3.12 -0.70 -0.55
N ASN A 140 -4.01 -0.43 -1.50
CA ASN A 140 -5.43 -0.26 -1.19
C ASN A 140 -6.10 -1.62 -1.00
N TYR A 141 -6.72 -1.85 0.16
CA TYR A 141 -7.43 -3.09 0.49
C TYR A 141 -8.81 -3.22 -0.20
N GLY A 142 -9.17 -2.29 -1.08
CA GLY A 142 -10.46 -2.23 -1.76
C GLY A 142 -11.46 -1.34 -1.02
N ASP A 143 -12.73 -1.47 -1.38
CA ASP A 143 -13.80 -0.54 -0.96
C ASP A 143 -14.51 -0.96 0.33
N SER A 144 -14.01 -1.96 1.04
CA SER A 144 -14.61 -2.41 2.30
C SER A 144 -14.42 -1.39 3.43
N GLU A 145 -15.42 -1.28 4.29
CA GLU A 145 -15.39 -0.44 5.48
C GLU A 145 -14.60 -1.14 6.60
N PHE A 146 -13.31 -0.82 6.69
CA PHE A 146 -12.45 -1.35 7.74
C PHE A 146 -12.44 -0.43 8.97
N PRO A 147 -12.53 -0.97 10.21
CA PRO A 147 -12.61 -0.16 11.43
C PRO A 147 -11.45 0.84 11.62
N TRP A 148 -10.26 0.54 11.11
CA TRP A 148 -9.11 1.45 11.20
C TRP A 148 -9.23 2.66 10.27
N ARG A 149 -10.00 2.60 9.18
CA ARG A 149 -10.18 3.73 8.25
C ARG A 149 -10.89 4.90 8.92
N SER A 150 -11.90 4.63 9.76
CA SER A 150 -12.58 5.66 10.54
C SER A 150 -11.68 6.28 11.61
N LYS A 151 -10.83 5.46 12.27
CA LYS A 151 -9.87 5.96 13.27
C LYS A 151 -8.81 6.87 12.65
N LEU A 152 -8.27 6.48 11.48
CA LEU A 152 -7.26 7.25 10.76
C LEU A 152 -7.81 8.61 10.29
N GLN A 153 -9.08 8.68 9.86
CA GLN A 153 -9.72 9.96 9.52
C GLN A 153 -9.73 10.91 10.72
N VAL A 154 -10.15 10.43 11.90
CA VAL A 154 -10.15 11.24 13.13
C VAL A 154 -8.74 11.72 13.49
N GLU A 155 -7.74 10.86 13.46
CA GLU A 155 -6.35 11.25 13.77
C GLU A 155 -5.77 12.27 12.78
N GLN A 156 -6.11 12.14 11.49
CA GLN A 156 -5.62 13.04 10.45
C GLN A 156 -6.27 14.42 10.57
N GLU A 157 -7.57 14.48 10.85
CA GLU A 157 -8.28 15.73 11.17
C GLU A 157 -7.72 16.40 12.42
N GLU A 158 -7.37 15.64 13.46
CA GLU A 158 -6.74 16.19 14.67
C GLU A 158 -5.35 16.75 14.40
N LYS A 159 -4.52 16.05 13.61
CA LYS A 159 -3.19 16.54 13.19
C LYS A 159 -3.31 17.82 12.37
N GLU A 160 -4.26 17.90 11.45
CA GLU A 160 -4.54 19.10 10.66
C GLU A 160 -5.01 20.26 11.54
N LYS A 161 -5.91 20.02 12.50
CA LYS A 161 -6.32 21.03 13.50
C LYS A 161 -5.13 21.55 14.30
N VAL A 162 -4.22 20.68 14.74
CA VAL A 162 -3.00 21.07 15.46
C VAL A 162 -2.09 21.94 14.57
N VAL A 163 -1.84 21.52 13.33
CA VAL A 163 -1.03 22.30 12.36
C VAL A 163 -1.66 23.67 12.11
N TYR A 164 -2.96 23.72 11.82
CA TYR A 164 -3.69 24.97 11.61
C TYR A 164 -3.61 25.88 12.85
N SER A 165 -3.76 25.32 14.05
CA SER A 165 -3.62 26.07 15.31
C SER A 165 -2.20 26.62 15.54
N LYS A 166 -1.17 25.93 15.06
CA LYS A 166 0.23 26.40 15.13
C LYS A 166 0.45 27.53 14.13
N ILE A 167 -0.06 27.39 12.91
CA ILE A 167 0.02 28.43 11.87
C ILE A 167 -0.66 29.72 12.36
N THR A 168 -1.85 29.64 12.95
CA THR A 168 -2.59 30.82 13.42
C THR A 168 -1.99 31.47 14.68
N LYS A 169 -1.18 30.73 15.45
CA LYS A 169 -0.44 31.25 16.62
C LYS A 169 0.92 31.86 16.28
N LEU A 170 1.44 31.64 15.07
CA LEU A 170 2.61 32.37 14.58
C LEU A 170 2.16 33.82 14.32
N LYS A 171 2.63 34.75 15.15
CA LYS A 171 2.45 36.18 14.87
C LYS A 171 3.11 36.47 13.52
N PRO A 172 2.46 37.19 12.60
CA PRO A 172 3.13 37.61 11.38
C PRO A 172 4.31 38.51 11.76
N GLU A 173 5.53 38.08 11.49
CA GLU A 173 6.66 38.97 11.49
C GLU A 173 6.53 39.90 10.28
N GLY A 174 6.25 41.19 10.55
CA GLY A 174 6.32 42.26 9.57
C GLY A 174 5.22 42.27 8.52
N THR A 175 4.17 43.05 8.76
CA THR A 175 3.18 43.41 7.75
C THR A 175 3.84 44.18 6.59
N ILE A 176 4.04 43.53 5.43
CA ILE A 176 4.01 44.24 4.15
C ILE A 176 2.53 44.35 3.77
N LYS A 177 2.00 45.57 3.75
CA LYS A 177 0.61 45.85 3.35
C LYS A 177 0.41 45.51 1.87
N GLY A 178 -0.07 44.31 1.56
CA GLY A 178 -0.64 43.96 0.26
C GLY A 178 -2.15 43.75 0.42
N LYS A 179 -2.96 44.56 -0.27
CA LYS A 179 -4.42 44.36 -0.36
C LYS A 179 -4.70 43.09 -1.17
N VAL A 180 -5.40 42.12 -0.59
CA VAL A 180 -6.02 41.01 -1.32
C VAL A 180 -7.48 41.38 -1.57
N TRP A 181 -7.92 41.29 -2.82
CA TRP A 181 -9.33 41.41 -3.19
C TRP A 181 -10.01 40.05 -2.98
N GLN A 182 -11.08 40.03 -2.18
CA GLN A 182 -11.97 38.87 -2.04
C GLN A 182 -13.01 38.94 -3.15
N ALA A 183 -13.04 37.94 -4.02
CA ALA A 183 -14.05 37.80 -5.06
C ALA A 183 -15.22 36.94 -4.54
N CYS A 184 -16.39 37.56 -4.52
CA CYS A 184 -17.73 36.98 -4.64
C CYS A 184 -18.25 36.09 -3.50
N ASP A 185 -19.03 36.73 -2.61
CA ASP A 185 -20.11 36.10 -1.85
C ASP A 185 -21.26 35.63 -2.79
N PRO A 186 -22.06 34.62 -2.40
CA PRO A 186 -23.14 34.08 -3.24
C PRO A 186 -24.41 34.96 -3.23
N LEU A 187 -25.16 34.89 -4.34
CA LEU A 187 -26.40 35.62 -4.65
C LEU A 187 -27.54 35.37 -3.64
N PRO A 188 -28.40 36.37 -3.38
CA PRO A 188 -29.57 36.19 -2.52
C PRO A 188 -30.75 35.56 -3.28
N HIS A 189 -31.61 34.85 -2.52
CA HIS A 189 -32.91 34.32 -2.93
C HIS A 189 -33.94 35.41 -3.25
#